data_AF-A0A6P5FJ29-F1
#
_entry.id   AF-A0A6P5FJ29-F1
#
_cell.length_a   1.000
_cell.length_b   1.000
_cell.length_c   1.000
_cell.angle_alpha   90.00
_cell.angle_beta   90.00
_cell.angle_gamma   90.00
#
_symmetry.space_group_name_H-M   'P 1'
#
loop_
_entity.id
_entity.type
_entity.pdbx_description
1 polymer ?
#
loop_
_entity_poly.entity_id
_entity_poly.type
_entity_poly.pdbx_seq_one_letter_code
_entity_poly.pdbx_strand_id
1 'polypeptide(L)'
;MASDSHLKTWVSDKLMSLMGYSKSVVVQYVIRLSKESSSPADLVSKLVEFGFSSSADTRSFAQEIYAKVPHKQSGLSVSPFCKILCGLNFVYLCP
;
A
#
# COMPACT_ATOMS: atom_id res chain seq x y z
N MET A 1 3.24 -19.43 9.28
CA MET A 1 4.38 -19.22 8.35
C MET A 1 3.96 -19.16 6.87
N ALA A 2 2.70 -19.42 6.48
CA ALA A 2 2.25 -19.35 5.08
C ALA A 2 1.81 -17.94 4.60
N SER A 3 1.53 -17.03 5.53
CA SER A 3 1.04 -15.67 5.24
C SER A 3 2.08 -14.79 4.54
N ASP A 4 3.34 -14.85 4.97
CA ASP A 4 4.40 -13.98 4.46
C ASP A 4 4.84 -14.34 3.03
N SER A 5 4.86 -15.63 2.70
CA SER A 5 5.18 -16.08 1.34
C SER A 5 4.10 -15.65 0.34
N HIS A 6 2.82 -15.79 0.70
CA HIS A 6 1.73 -15.36 -0.17
C HIS A 6 1.71 -13.83 -0.36
N LEU A 7 1.99 -13.07 0.70
CA LEU A 7 2.12 -11.62 0.61
C LEU A 7 3.26 -11.21 -0.34
N LYS A 8 4.43 -11.84 -0.21
CA LYS A 8 5.59 -11.57 -1.08
C LYS A 8 5.29 -11.84 -2.55
N THR A 9 4.65 -12.96 -2.86
CA THR A 9 4.26 -13.29 -4.24
C THR A 9 3.30 -12.24 -4.78
N TRP A 10 2.25 -11.90 -4.02
CA TRP A 10 1.28 -10.90 -4.44
C TRP A 10 1.91 -9.50 -4.66
N VAL A 11 2.83 -9.08 -3.79
CA VAL A 11 3.57 -7.82 -3.96
C VAL A 11 4.44 -7.89 -5.22
N SER A 12 5.08 -9.03 -5.46
CA SER A 12 5.90 -9.25 -6.68
C SER A 12 5.07 -9.09 -7.95
N ASP A 13 3.88 -9.67 -8.01
CA ASP A 13 2.97 -9.53 -9.14
C ASP A 13 2.52 -8.09 -9.36
N LYS A 14 2.15 -7.39 -8.27
CA LYS A 14 1.76 -5.97 -8.33
C LYS A 14 2.89 -5.06 -8.79
N LEU A 15 4.12 -5.29 -8.31
CA LEU A 15 5.30 -4.54 -8.75
C LEU A 15 5.61 -4.78 -10.23
N MET A 16 5.43 -6.01 -10.71
CA MET A 16 5.58 -6.34 -12.12
C MET A 16 4.56 -5.58 -12.98
N SER A 17 3.31 -5.45 -12.51
CA SER A 17 2.26 -4.71 -13.21
C SER A 17 2.44 -3.18 -13.15
N LEU A 18 2.94 -2.63 -12.03
CA LEU A 18 3.07 -1.19 -11.83
C LEU A 18 4.35 -0.61 -12.44
N MET A 19 5.46 -1.32 -12.28
CA MET A 19 6.80 -0.82 -12.60
C MET A 19 7.46 -1.59 -13.74
N GLY A 20 6.89 -2.73 -14.14
CA GLY A 20 7.51 -3.64 -15.10
C GLY A 20 8.66 -4.47 -14.54
N TYR A 21 8.95 -4.36 -13.23
CA TYR A 21 9.99 -5.14 -12.58
C TYR A 21 9.64 -5.51 -11.13
N SER A 22 10.10 -6.69 -10.73
CA SER A 22 9.90 -7.24 -9.40
C SER A 22 11.26 -7.71 -8.86
N LYS A 23 11.87 -6.91 -7.99
CA LYS A 23 13.11 -7.28 -7.30
C LYS A 23 12.76 -7.65 -5.86
N SER A 24 13.30 -8.77 -5.37
CA SER A 24 13.08 -9.25 -4.00
C SER A 24 13.40 -8.18 -2.93
N VAL A 25 14.41 -7.34 -3.18
CA VAL A 25 14.76 -6.19 -2.33
C VAL A 25 13.60 -5.19 -2.24
N VAL A 26 12.99 -4.83 -3.37
CA VAL A 26 11.86 -3.88 -3.42
C VAL A 26 10.64 -4.50 -2.76
N VAL A 27 10.34 -5.77 -3.01
CA VAL A 27 9.23 -6.49 -2.37
C VAL A 27 9.34 -6.42 -0.84
N GLN A 28 10.51 -6.72 -0.30
CA GLN A 28 10.78 -6.64 1.14
C GLN A 28 10.69 -5.22 1.67
N TYR A 29 11.20 -4.25 0.91
CA TYR A 29 11.13 -2.84 1.27
C TYR A 29 9.70 -2.33 1.36
N VAL A 30 8.84 -2.63 0.38
CA VAL A 30 7.42 -2.23 0.41
C VAL A 30 6.69 -2.89 1.58
N ILE A 31 6.90 -4.18 1.83
CA ILE A 31 6.29 -4.88 2.99
C ILE A 31 6.74 -4.24 4.30
N ARG A 32 8.03 -3.89 4.41
CA ARG A 32 8.59 -3.22 5.57
C ARG A 32 7.98 -1.82 5.77
N LEU A 33 7.95 -1.01 4.72
CA LEU A 33 7.31 0.31 4.75
C LEU A 33 5.85 0.22 5.16
N SER A 34 5.13 -0.76 4.64
CA SER A 34 3.73 -0.98 5.00
C SER A 34 3.59 -1.23 6.49
N LYS A 35 4.45 -2.06 7.09
CA LYS A 35 4.46 -2.31 8.54
C LYS A 35 4.86 -1.08 9.37
N GLU A 36 5.77 -0.23 8.88
CA GLU A 36 6.22 0.99 9.56
C GLU A 36 5.21 2.13 9.43
N SER A 37 4.45 2.17 8.34
CA SER A 37 3.45 3.21 8.07
C SER A 37 2.25 3.09 9.00
N SER A 38 1.84 4.20 9.59
CA SER A 38 0.61 4.27 10.42
C SER A 38 -0.65 4.54 9.60
N SER A 39 -0.51 4.92 8.33
CA SER A 39 -1.62 5.24 7.43
C SER A 39 -1.28 4.88 5.98
N PRO A 40 -2.25 4.46 5.16
CA PRO A 40 -2.03 4.25 3.74
C PRO A 40 -1.57 5.53 3.02
N ALA A 41 -1.93 6.73 3.49
CA ALA A 41 -1.47 7.99 2.90
C ALA A 41 0.04 8.21 3.12
N ASP A 42 0.53 7.86 4.32
CA ASP A 42 1.96 7.91 4.65
C ASP A 42 2.75 6.91 3.79
N LEU A 43 2.20 5.70 3.61
CA LEU A 43 2.77 4.70 2.71
C LEU A 43 2.87 5.19 1.26
N VAL A 44 1.83 5.87 0.74
CA VAL A 44 1.88 6.46 -0.61
C VAL A 44 2.99 7.50 -0.72
N SER A 45 3.11 8.41 0.24
CA SER A 45 4.19 9.41 0.24
C SER A 45 5.56 8.73 0.20
N LYS A 46 5.79 7.71 1.02
CA LYS A 46 7.05 6.96 1.04
C LYS A 46 7.32 6.22 -0.28
N LEU A 47 6.29 5.65 -0.90
CA LEU A 47 6.43 5.00 -2.20
C LEU A 47 6.76 6.01 -3.30
N VAL A 48 6.14 7.18 -3.29
CA VAL A 48 6.43 8.25 -4.26
C VAL A 48 7.86 8.78 -4.06
N GLU A 49 8.29 9.00 -2.81
CA GLU A 49 9.67 9.36 -2.47
C GLU A 49 10.69 8.32 -2.95
N PHE A 50 10.32 7.03 -2.91
CA PHE A 50 11.16 5.94 -3.41
C PHE A 50 11.25 5.89 -4.95
N GLY A 51 10.38 6.61 -5.66
CA GLY A 51 10.37 6.66 -7.13
C GLY A 51 9.16 6.00 -7.79
N PHE A 52 8.11 5.66 -7.04
CA PHE A 52 6.82 5.30 -7.65
C PHE A 52 6.15 6.56 -8.22
N SER A 53 5.41 6.40 -9.31
CA SER A 53 4.56 7.49 -9.80
C SER A 53 3.44 7.79 -8.80
N SER A 54 3.08 9.06 -8.61
CA SER A 54 1.92 9.47 -7.79
C SER A 54 0.58 9.21 -8.50
N SER A 55 0.49 8.12 -9.26
CA SER A 55 -0.68 7.71 -10.01
C SER A 55 -1.74 7.10 -9.09
N ALA A 56 -2.97 7.02 -9.59
CA ALA A 56 -4.07 6.35 -8.88
C ALA A 56 -3.72 4.89 -8.55
N ASP A 57 -2.99 4.20 -9.43
CA ASP A 57 -2.55 2.82 -9.24
C ASP A 57 -1.65 2.64 -8.00
N THR A 58 -0.71 3.56 -7.78
CA THR A 58 0.16 3.54 -6.58
C THR A 58 -0.64 3.74 -5.30
N ARG A 59 -1.65 4.63 -5.33
CA ARG A 59 -2.56 4.85 -4.20
C ARG A 59 -3.38 3.60 -3.89
N SER A 60 -3.98 2.98 -4.90
CA SER A 60 -4.74 1.72 -4.75
C SER A 60 -3.84 0.61 -4.22
N PHE A 61 -2.62 0.47 -4.76
CA PHE A 61 -1.66 -0.52 -4.31
C PHE A 61 -1.28 -0.36 -2.84
N ALA A 62 -1.00 0.88 -2.39
CA ALA A 62 -0.71 1.17 -0.99
C ALA A 62 -1.86 0.78 -0.06
N GLN A 63 -3.11 1.01 -0.47
CA GLN A 63 -4.28 0.61 0.31
C GLN A 63 -4.45 -0.92 0.38
N GLU A 64 -4.27 -1.60 -0.75
CA GLU A 64 -4.36 -3.06 -0.81
C GLU A 64 -3.30 -3.75 0.07
N ILE A 65 -2.03 -3.28 0.01
CA ILE A 65 -0.96 -3.90 0.80
C ILE A 65 -1.12 -3.60 2.29
N TYR A 66 -1.54 -2.38 2.66
CA TYR A 66 -1.82 -2.01 4.03
C TYR A 66 -2.94 -2.88 4.63
N ALA A 67 -3.97 -3.20 3.85
CA ALA A 67 -5.03 -4.12 4.28
C ALA A 67 -4.58 -5.58 4.39
N LYS A 68 -3.59 -6.01 3.59
CA LYS A 68 -3.06 -7.38 3.58
C LYS A 68 -2.01 -7.64 4.65
N VAL A 69 -1.28 -6.62 5.07
CA VAL A 69 -0.27 -6.75 6.13
C VAL A 69 -0.99 -6.85 7.48
N PRO A 70 -0.64 -7.82 8.34
CA PRO A 70 -1.19 -7.86 9.69
C PRO A 70 -0.62 -6.70 10.50
N HIS A 71 -1.36 -5.60 10.57
CA HIS A 71 -1.12 -4.54 11.52
C HIS A 71 -1.58 -5.00 12.91
N LYS A 72 -0.89 -4.57 13.98
CA LYS A 72 -1.34 -4.77 15.37
C LYS A 72 -2.60 -3.92 15.63
N GLN A 73 -3.73 -4.30 15.04
CA GLN A 73 -5.05 -3.78 15.38
C GLN A 73 -5.99 -4.98 15.45
N SER A 74 -6.45 -5.24 16.68
CA SER A 74 -7.39 -6.29 17.04
C SER A 74 -8.52 -6.42 16.03
N GLY A 75 -8.85 -7.68 15.73
CA GLY A 75 -9.67 -8.10 14.61
C GLY A 75 -10.93 -7.29 14.39
N LEU A 76 -11.02 -6.70 13.20
CA LEU A 76 -12.28 -6.34 12.58
C LEU A 76 -12.15 -6.65 11.09
N SER A 77 -12.62 -7.84 10.74
CA SER A 77 -13.01 -8.21 9.38
C SER A 77 -14.07 -7.22 8.91
N VAL A 78 -13.66 -6.13 8.26
CA VAL A 78 -14.53 -5.24 7.48
C VAL A 78 -13.76 -4.73 6.27
N SER A 79 -13.82 -5.50 5.20
CA SER A 79 -14.00 -4.93 3.87
C SER A 79 -15.50 -5.05 3.57
N PRO A 80 -16.15 -4.05 2.92
CA PRO A 80 -15.62 -3.49 1.69
C PRO A 80 -15.82 -1.96 1.53
N PHE A 81 -14.97 -1.34 0.72
CA PHE A 81 -15.31 -0.21 -0.16
C PHE A 81 -15.86 1.13 0.40
N CYS A 82 -16.25 1.27 1.68
CA CYS A 82 -17.17 2.33 2.09
C CYS A 82 -16.52 3.60 2.70
N LYS A 83 -15.20 3.69 2.89
CA LYS A 83 -14.58 4.86 3.56
C LYS A 83 -13.66 5.74 2.68
N ILE A 84 -13.38 5.32 1.44
CA ILE A 84 -12.44 6.03 0.55
C ILE A 84 -13.06 7.23 -0.19
N LEU A 85 -14.38 7.43 -0.12
CA LEU A 85 -15.02 8.67 -0.57
C LEU A 85 -15.39 9.64 0.58
N CYS A 86 -15.27 9.25 1.86
CA CYS A 86 -15.72 10.09 2.98
C CYS A 86 -14.56 10.70 3.81
N GLY A 87 -13.37 10.79 3.22
CA GLY A 87 -12.18 11.27 3.90
C GLY A 87 -11.13 11.87 2.98
N LEU A 88 -11.50 12.25 1.75
CA LEU A 88 -10.77 13.28 1.02
C LEU A 88 -10.92 14.57 1.82
N ASN A 89 -10.07 14.70 2.85
CA ASN A 89 -9.55 15.97 3.28
C ASN A 89 -8.76 16.53 2.08
N PHE A 90 -9.53 17.05 1.13
CA PHE A 90 -9.10 17.88 0.01
C PHE A 90 -8.72 19.25 0.59
N VAL A 91 -7.82 19.27 1.57
CA VAL A 91 -7.15 20.51 1.98
C VAL A 91 -5.93 20.60 1.09
N TYR A 92 -6.12 21.02 -0.16
CA TYR A 92 -5.15 21.73 -1.01
C TYR A 92 -5.70 21.83 -2.44
N LEU A 93 -6.78 22.59 -2.65
CA LEU A 93 -6.95 23.38 -3.88
C LEU A 93 -8.08 24.41 -3.73
N CYS A 94 -7.72 25.67 -3.43
CA CYS A 94 -8.55 26.85 -3.73
C CYS A 94 -7.61 28.05 -3.90
N PRO A 95 -7.52 28.68 -5.07
CA PRO A 95 -7.53 30.14 -5.18
C PRO A 95 -8.96 30.68 -5.14
#